data_AF-A0A2M7L0N1-F1
#
_entry.id   AF-A0A2M7L0N1-F1
#
_cell.length_a   1.000
_cell.length_b   1.000
_cell.length_c   1.000
_cell.angle_alpha   90.00
_cell.angle_beta   90.00
_cell.angle_gamma   90.00
#
_symmetry.space_group_name_H-M   'P 1'
#
loop_
_entity.id
_entity.type
_entity.pdbx_description
1 polymer ?
#
loop_
_entity_poly.entity_id
_entity_poly.type
_entity_poly.pdbx_seq_one_letter_code
_entity_poly.pdbx_strand_id
1 'polypeptide(L)'
;MSSVGELWAREFIREPVRGPLPRKARNRLAKSVGADSFFYLPIEAIPRCLDLDEKDLCMACLTAKYPTPHGNRMYLAALDLYRKGVQGRAHEVAR
;
A
#
# COMPACT_ATOMS: atom_id res chain seq x y z
N MET A 1 -11.24 2.03 -2.23
CA MET A 1 -9.80 1.80 -2.55
C MET A 1 -9.21 3.12 -3.01
N SER A 2 -8.16 3.62 -2.37
CA SER A 2 -7.45 4.83 -2.81
C SER A 2 -6.86 4.67 -4.22
N SER A 3 -6.63 5.77 -4.92
CA SER A 3 -5.85 5.78 -6.16
C SER A 3 -4.37 5.54 -5.84
N VAL A 4 -3.59 5.11 -6.83
CA VAL A 4 -2.15 4.87 -6.65
C VAL A 4 -1.40 6.17 -6.34
N GLY A 5 -1.89 7.31 -6.84
CA GLY A 5 -1.31 8.62 -6.59
C GLY A 5 -1.48 9.13 -5.16
N GLU A 6 -2.49 8.63 -4.44
CA GLU A 6 -2.74 8.98 -3.03
C GLU A 6 -1.82 8.23 -2.05
N LEU A 7 -1.04 7.26 -2.53
CA LEU A 7 -0.11 6.49 -1.70
C LEU A 7 1.14 7.31 -1.33
N TRP A 8 0.99 8.13 -0.30
CA TRP A 8 2.01 9.05 0.24
C TRP A 8 3.43 8.47 0.37
N ALA A 9 3.56 7.25 0.89
CA ALA A 9 4.86 6.63 1.18
C ALA A 9 5.75 6.42 -0.06
N ARG A 10 5.16 6.38 -1.27
CA ARG A 10 5.85 6.14 -2.54
C ARG A 10 6.86 7.24 -2.91
N GLU A 11 6.65 8.46 -2.41
CA GLU A 11 7.60 9.56 -2.62
C GLU A 11 8.93 9.37 -1.85
N PHE A 12 8.90 8.54 -0.82
CA PHE A 12 10.02 8.28 0.07
C PHE A 12 10.68 6.94 -0.21
N ILE A 13 9.90 5.96 -0.69
CA ILE A 13 10.31 4.57 -0.90
C ILE A 13 9.98 4.18 -2.35
N ARG A 14 11.02 4.02 -3.17
CA ARG A 14 10.89 3.67 -4.60
C ARG A 14 10.87 2.16 -4.85
N GLU A 15 11.63 1.42 -4.06
CA GLU A 15 11.76 -0.04 -4.18
C GLU A 15 10.99 -0.73 -3.06
N PRO A 16 10.38 -1.91 -3.31
CA PRO A 16 9.80 -2.73 -2.26
C PRO A 16 10.82 -3.03 -1.16
N VAL A 17 10.48 -2.73 0.08
CA VAL A 17 11.31 -3.03 1.25
C VAL A 17 10.73 -4.26 1.93
N ARG A 18 11.55 -5.28 2.16
CA ARG A 18 11.24 -6.38 3.09
C ARG A 18 11.88 -6.09 4.44
N GLY A 19 11.10 -6.26 5.51
CA GLY A 19 11.56 -5.97 6.87
C GLY A 19 11.60 -4.46 7.19
N PRO A 20 12.39 -4.05 8.19
CA PRO A 20 12.39 -2.67 8.67
C PRO A 20 12.81 -1.68 7.58
N LEU A 21 12.10 -0.55 7.49
CA LEU A 21 12.49 0.55 6.62
C LEU A 21 13.93 1.04 6.93
N PRO A 22 14.76 1.31 5.91
CA PRO A 22 16.07 1.91 6.10
C PRO A 22 15.98 3.19 6.94
N ARG A 23 16.92 3.38 7.87
CA ARG A 23 16.93 4.53 8.79
C ARG A 23 16.78 5.87 8.06
N LYS A 24 17.46 6.05 6.92
CA LYS A 24 17.36 7.26 6.10
C LYS A 24 15.94 7.54 5.60
N ALA A 25 15.21 6.49 5.17
CA ALA A 25 13.83 6.63 4.73
C ALA A 25 12.90 6.96 5.91
N ARG A 26 13.07 6.29 7.06
CA ARG A 26 12.31 6.58 8.29
C ARG A 26 12.49 8.02 8.76
N ASN A 27 13.71 8.54 8.77
CA ASN A 27 13.96 9.92 9.18
C ASN A 27 13.29 10.94 8.24
N ARG A 28 13.27 10.66 6.93
CA ARG A 28 12.56 11.52 5.96
C ARG A 28 11.05 11.49 6.17
N LEU A 29 10.48 10.30 6.41
CA LEU A 29 9.06 10.11 6.71
C LEU A 29 8.65 10.75 8.04
N ALA A 30 9.46 10.60 9.09
CA ALA A 30 9.23 11.23 10.39
C ALA A 30 9.20 12.76 10.24
N LYS A 31 10.20 13.32 9.54
CA LYS A 31 10.28 14.75 9.28
C LYS A 31 9.08 15.28 8.48
N SER A 32 8.56 14.54 7.49
CA SER A 32 7.43 15.00 6.68
C SER A 32 6.11 15.03 7.43
N VAL A 33 5.99 14.33 8.57
CA VAL A 33 4.82 14.40 9.46
C VAL A 33 5.09 15.20 10.75
N GLY A 34 6.28 15.79 10.90
CA GLY A 34 6.65 16.56 12.10
C GLY A 34 6.90 15.72 13.36
N ALA A 35 7.26 14.45 13.21
CA ALA A 35 7.54 13.53 14.31
C ALA A 35 9.05 13.29 14.51
N ASP A 36 9.44 12.88 15.72
CA ASP A 36 10.82 12.49 16.03
C ASP A 36 11.21 11.13 15.42
N SER A 37 10.24 10.24 15.24
CA SER A 37 10.46 8.90 14.71
C SER A 37 9.25 8.38 13.93
N PHE A 38 9.50 7.41 13.04
CA PHE A 38 8.47 6.80 12.19
C PHE A 38 8.77 5.33 11.95
N PHE A 39 7.74 4.48 12.13
CA PHE A 39 7.81 3.03 11.92
C PHE A 39 6.50 2.53 11.30
N TYR A 40 6.61 1.61 10.34
CA TYR A 40 5.46 0.80 9.92
C TYR A 40 5.38 -0.47 10.77
N LEU A 41 4.16 -0.95 10.99
CA LEU A 41 3.93 -2.30 11.50
C LEU A 41 4.38 -3.31 10.44
N PRO A 42 5.17 -4.35 10.79
CA PRO A 42 5.48 -5.44 9.87
C PRO A 42 4.20 -6.11 9.37
N ILE A 43 4.13 -6.43 8.07
CA ILE A 43 2.92 -7.00 7.45
C ILE A 43 2.55 -8.33 8.13
N GLU A 44 3.56 -9.10 8.50
CA GLU A 44 3.45 -10.41 9.13
C GLU A 44 2.87 -10.33 10.55
N ALA A 45 2.92 -9.15 11.18
CA ALA A 45 2.37 -8.94 12.51
C ALA A 45 0.86 -8.66 12.50
N ILE A 46 0.27 -8.33 11.34
CA ILE A 46 -1.13 -7.90 11.23
C ILE A 46 -2.13 -8.98 11.66
N PRO A 47 -2.04 -10.24 11.18
CA PRO A 47 -2.98 -11.28 11.61
C PRO A 47 -2.97 -11.47 13.13
N ARG A 48 -1.76 -11.52 13.72
CA ARG A 48 -1.56 -11.63 15.17
C ARG A 48 -2.15 -10.45 15.95
N CYS A 49 -2.05 -9.23 15.43
CA CYS A 49 -2.63 -8.05 16.09
C CYS A 49 -4.16 -8.02 16.06
N LEU A 50 -4.78 -8.78 15.14
CA LEU A 50 -6.22 -8.88 14.99
C LEU A 50 -6.81 -10.14 15.61
N ASP A 51 -5.97 -11.04 16.14
CA ASP A 51 -6.36 -12.37 16.62
C ASP A 51 -7.11 -13.19 15.55
N LEU A 52 -6.62 -13.12 14.31
CA LEU A 52 -7.17 -13.81 13.14
C LEU A 52 -6.07 -14.54 12.37
N ASP A 53 -6.44 -15.61 11.67
CA ASP A 53 -5.53 -16.27 10.72
C ASP A 53 -5.36 -15.41 9.45
N GLU A 54 -4.17 -15.43 8.86
CA GLU A 54 -3.88 -14.67 7.63
C GLU A 54 -4.82 -15.06 6.47
N LYS A 55 -5.21 -16.34 6.39
CA LYS A 55 -6.09 -16.88 5.34
C LYS A 55 -7.50 -16.26 5.37
N ASP A 56 -7.91 -15.75 6.52
CA ASP A 56 -9.24 -15.15 6.74
C ASP A 56 -9.21 -13.63 6.46
N LEU A 57 -8.04 -13.07 6.15
CA LEU A 57 -7.83 -11.66 5.89
C LEU A 57 -7.53 -11.37 4.42
N CYS A 58 -8.23 -10.39 3.86
CA CYS A 58 -7.84 -9.82 2.57
C CYS A 58 -6.60 -8.91 2.77
N MET A 59 -5.41 -9.46 2.52
CA MET A 59 -4.13 -8.74 2.65
C MET A 59 -3.71 -7.97 1.39
N ALA A 60 -4.62 -7.82 0.42
CA ALA A 60 -4.30 -7.33 -0.93
C ALA A 60 -3.86 -5.86 -0.97
N CYS A 61 -4.35 -5.00 -0.06
CA CYS A 61 -3.92 -3.61 0.04
C CYS A 61 -2.44 -3.45 0.40
N LEU A 62 -1.84 -4.49 1.00
CA LEU A 62 -0.46 -4.49 1.47
C LEU A 62 0.45 -5.32 0.56
N THR A 63 -0.07 -6.43 0.03
CA THR A 63 0.71 -7.42 -0.74
C THR A 63 0.46 -7.36 -2.25
N ALA A 64 -0.54 -6.60 -2.70
CA ALA A 64 -1.07 -6.60 -4.06
C ALA A 64 -1.59 -7.96 -4.57
N LYS A 65 -1.75 -8.95 -3.69
CA LYS A 65 -2.32 -10.26 -4.02
C LYS A 65 -3.80 -10.29 -3.64
N TYR A 66 -4.67 -10.08 -4.62
CA TYR A 66 -6.11 -10.11 -4.40
C TYR A 66 -6.64 -11.55 -4.36
N PRO A 67 -7.57 -11.88 -3.43
CA PRO A 67 -8.12 -13.22 -3.31
C PRO A 67 -9.08 -13.57 -4.46
N THR A 68 -9.52 -12.58 -5.25
CA THR A 68 -10.46 -12.78 -6.37
C THR A 68 -9.90 -12.28 -7.70
N PRO A 69 -10.28 -12.89 -8.83
CA PRO A 69 -9.91 -12.40 -10.17
C PRO A 69 -10.39 -10.98 -10.44
N HIS A 70 -11.58 -10.60 -9.94
CA HIS A 70 -12.10 -9.25 -10.11
C HIS A 70 -11.23 -8.22 -9.36
N GLY A 71 -10.78 -8.52 -8.14
CA GLY A 71 -9.85 -7.66 -7.41
C GLY A 71 -8.55 -7.42 -8.17
N ASN A 72 -7.98 -8.48 -8.77
CA ASN A 72 -6.78 -8.35 -9.62
C ASN A 72 -7.03 -7.45 -10.84
N ARG A 73 -8.19 -7.58 -11.51
CA ARG A 73 -8.55 -6.68 -12.63
C ARG A 73 -8.64 -5.21 -12.18
N MET A 74 -9.26 -4.94 -11.04
CA MET A 74 -9.36 -3.58 -10.49
C MET A 74 -8.00 -3.00 -10.11
N TYR A 75 -7.11 -3.81 -9.54
CA TYR A 75 -5.74 -3.39 -9.25
C TYR A 75 -4.95 -3.02 -10.50
N LEU A 76 -5.03 -3.85 -11.55
CA LEU A 76 -4.38 -3.57 -12.83
C LEU A 76 -4.94 -2.30 -13.48
N ALA A 77 -6.26 -2.10 -13.43
CA ALA A 77 -6.89 -0.87 -13.90
C ALA A 77 -6.41 0.36 -13.11
N ALA A 78 -6.26 0.27 -11.79
CA ALA A 78 -5.73 1.36 -10.96
C ALA A 78 -4.29 1.72 -11.35
N LEU A 79 -3.44 0.73 -11.62
CA LEU A 79 -2.07 0.95 -12.10
C LEU A 79 -2.05 1.61 -13.49
N ASP A 80 -2.95 1.22 -14.38
CA ASP A 80 -3.07 1.79 -15.73
C ASP A 80 -3.52 3.26 -15.69
N LEU A 81 -4.56 3.58 -14.92
CA LEU A 81 -5.02 4.96 -14.70
C LEU A 81 -3.89 5.84 -14.17
N TYR A 82 -3.14 5.36 -13.18
CA TYR A 82 -2.00 6.07 -12.63
C TYR A 82 -0.91 6.33 -13.68
N ARG A 83 -0.56 5.34 -14.50
CA ARG A 83 0.43 5.49 -15.58
C ARG A 83 -0.02 6.50 -16.64
N LYS A 84 -1.32 6.56 -16.92
CA LYS A 84 -1.93 7.51 -17.86
C LYS A 84 -2.15 8.91 -17.25
N GLY A 85 -1.86 9.11 -15.95
CA GLY A 85 -2.13 10.36 -15.25
C GLY A 85 -3.62 10.67 -15.09
N VAL A 86 -4.49 9.66 -15.25
CA VAL A 86 -5.94 9.81 -15.09
C VAL A 86 -6.27 9.79 -13.61
N GLN A 87 -6.97 10.83 -13.15
CA GLN A 87 -7.44 10.92 -11.78
C GLN A 87 -8.71 10.08 -11.57
N GLY A 88 -8.90 9.59 -10.35
CA GLY A 88 -10.07 8.81 -9.95
C GLY A 88 -9.76 7.38 -9.54
N ARG A 89 -10.75 6.69 -8.96
CA ARG A 89 -10.59 5.31 -8.49
C ARG A 89 -10.99 4.33 -9.58
N ALA A 90 -10.30 3.19 -9.65
CA ALA A 90 -10.52 2.21 -10.71
C ALA A 90 -11.98 1.75 -10.87
N HIS A 91 -12.71 1.56 -9.77
CA HIS A 91 -14.11 1.15 -9.78
C HIS A 91 -15.09 2.27 -10.16
N GLU A 92 -14.64 3.53 -10.17
CA GLU A 92 -15.43 4.69 -10.62
C GLU A 92 -15.27 4.89 -12.13
N VAL A 93 -14.07 4.60 -12.66
CA VAL A 93 -13.66 4.93 -14.04
C VAL A 93 -13.73 3.73 -14.99
N ALA A 94 -13.35 2.53 -14.52
CA ALA A 94 -13.37 1.30 -15.33
C ALA A 94 -14.67 0.53 -15.05
N ARG A 95 -15.75 0.92 -15.75
CA ARG A 95 -17.02 0.17 -15.79
C ARG A 95 -17.06 -0.76 -16.99
#